data_AF-A0A800MP11-F1
#
_entry.id   AF-A0A800MP11-F1
#
_cell.length_a   1.000
_cell.length_b   1.000
_cell.length_c   1.000
_cell.angle_alpha   90.00
_cell.angle_beta   90.00
_cell.angle_gamma   90.00
#
_symmetry.space_group_name_H-M   'P 1'
#
loop_
_entity.id
_entity.type
_entity.pdbx_description
1 polymer ?
#
loop_
_entity_poly.entity_id
_entity_poly.type
_entity_poly.pdbx_seq_one_letter_code
_entity_poly.pdbx_strand_id
1 'polypeptide(L)' 'MSSIKIRTKRQADTTQIRTLIAHPMETGLNTDSKTQKTIAAHFIQQLTVRHNDTLIVTTDLASGISRNPYFSFEMKGGKP' A
#
# COMPACT_ATOMS: atom_id res chain seq x y z
N MET A 1 14.78 -6.57 5.55
CA MET A 1 14.22 -5.21 5.69
C MET A 1 12.75 -5.27 5.36
N SER A 2 11.86 -4.86 6.26
CA SER A 2 10.41 -4.91 6.05
C SER A 2 10.02 -4.11 4.80
N SER A 3 9.26 -4.72 3.88
CA SER A 3 8.81 -4.07 2.64
C SER A 3 7.79 -2.96 2.89
N ILE A 4 7.21 -2.89 4.09
CA ILE A 4 6.18 -1.93 4.47
C ILE A 4 6.73 -1.00 5.55
N LYS A 5 6.65 0.31 5.29
CA LYS A 5 6.97 1.38 6.25
C LYS A 5 5.68 2.06 6.68
N ILE A 6 5.39 2.04 7.98
CA ILE A 6 4.21 2.69 8.56
C ILE A 6 4.67 3.85 9.44
N ARG A 7 4.02 5.01 9.30
CA ARG A 7 4.20 6.17 10.17
C ARG A 7 2.83 6.66 10.62
N THR A 8 2.67 6.88 11.91
CA THR A 8 1.45 7.46 12.47
C THR A 8 1.71 8.88 12.93
N LYS A 9 0.73 9.76 12.74
CA LYS A 9 0.71 11.11 13.28
C LYS A 9 -0.62 11.33 13.98
N ARG A 10 -0.57 11.49 15.30
CA ARG A 10 -1.74 11.87 16.09
C ARG A 10 -2.01 13.37 15.92
N GLN A 11 -3.26 13.69 15.65
CA GLN A 11 -3.84 15.03 15.65
C GLN A 11 -4.81 15.11 16.84
N ALA A 12 -5.49 16.25 17.03
CA ALA A 12 -6.36 16.46 18.19
C ALA A 12 -7.40 15.32 18.35
N ASP A 13 -8.17 15.05 17.29
CA ASP A 13 -9.27 14.07 17.32
C ASP A 13 -9.06 12.85 16.41
N THR A 14 -8.01 12.89 15.57
CA THR A 14 -7.74 11.86 14.56
C THR A 14 -6.29 11.38 14.61
N THR A 15 -6.06 10.14 14.18
CA THR A 15 -4.74 9.59 13.93
C THR A 15 -4.58 9.34 12.44
N GLN A 16 -3.62 10.01 11.84
CA GLN A 16 -3.25 9.80 10.45
C GLN A 16 -2.25 8.65 10.37
N ILE A 17 -2.56 7.64 9.55
CA ILE A 17 -1.75 6.46 9.31
C ILE A 17 -1.23 6.55 7.88
N ARG A 18 0.09 6.64 7.74
CA ARG A 18 0.78 6.73 6.45
C ARG A 18 1.54 5.43 6.21
N THR A 19 1.25 4.76 5.11
CA THR A 19 1.86 3.49 4.74
C THR A 19 2.57 3.66 3.41
N LEU A 20 3.86 3.35 3.38
CA LEU A 20 4.66 3.28 2.17
C LEU A 20 5.14 1.85 1.97
N ILE A 21 4.76 1.24 0.84
CA ILE A 21 5.10 -0.14 0.54
C ILE A 21 6.13 -0.14 -0.59
N ALA A 22 7.31 -0.71 -0.35
CA ALA A 22 8.32 -0.92 -1.39
C ALA A 22 7.88 -2.08 -2.30
N HIS A 23 7.19 -1.76 -3.39
CA HIS A 23 6.65 -2.74 -4.34
C HIS A 23 6.72 -2.22 -5.78
N PRO A 24 7.08 -3.06 -6.77
CA PRO A 24 7.20 -2.65 -8.17
C PRO A 24 5.87 -2.21 -8.81
N MET A 25 4.76 -2.85 -8.43
CA MET A 25 3.42 -2.62 -9.03
C MET A 25 3.43 -2.77 -10.55
N GLU A 26 3.98 -3.89 -11.03
CA GLU A 26 4.04 -4.19 -12.45
C GLU A 26 2.63 -4.54 -12.97
N THR A 27 2.20 -3.85 -14.01
CA THR A 27 0.85 -3.95 -14.56
C THR A 27 0.69 -5.14 -15.49
N GLY A 28 1.80 -5.68 -15.99
CA GLY A 28 1.82 -6.71 -17.01
C GLY A 28 1.81 -6.17 -18.44
N LEU A 29 1.78 -4.84 -18.60
CA LEU A 29 1.75 -4.16 -19.90
C LEU A 29 3.14 -3.70 -20.35
N ASN A 30 4.11 -3.65 -19.43
CA ASN A 30 5.48 -3.27 -19.77
C ASN A 30 6.17 -4.40 -20.54
N THR A 31 7.05 -4.02 -21.46
CA THR A 31 7.90 -4.97 -22.21
C THR A 31 9.34 -4.80 -21.74
N ASP A 32 10.02 -5.91 -21.50
CA ASP A 32 11.44 -5.92 -21.20
C ASP A 32 12.23 -5.58 -22.47
N SER A 33 13.01 -4.51 -22.43
CA SER A 33 13.79 -4.02 -23.57
C SER A 33 14.85 -5.01 -24.05
N LYS A 34 15.34 -5.90 -23.18
CA LYS A 34 16.37 -6.90 -23.53
C LYS A 34 15.77 -8.15 -24.14
N THR A 35 14.64 -8.61 -23.61
CA THR A 35 14.02 -9.87 -24.03
C THR A 35 12.89 -9.68 -25.03
N GLN A 36 12.42 -8.45 -25.24
CA GLN A 36 11.27 -8.08 -26.08
C GLN A 36 9.98 -8.81 -25.67
N LYS A 37 9.91 -9.31 -24.43
CA LYS A 37 8.75 -10.02 -23.88
C LYS A 37 7.99 -9.14 -22.90
N THR A 38 6.68 -9.35 -22.82
CA THR A 38 5.83 -8.72 -21.81
C THR A 38 6.23 -9.20 -20.42
N ILE A 39 6.40 -8.27 -19.50
CA ILE A 39 6.66 -8.56 -18.09
C ILE A 39 5.36 -9.08 -17.47
N ALA A 40 5.42 -10.12 -16.64
CA ALA A 40 4.22 -10.64 -15.98
C ALA A 40 3.67 -9.64 -14.95
N ALA A 41 2.34 -9.55 -14.84
CA ALA A 41 1.69 -8.69 -13.86
C ALA A 41 2.10 -9.09 -12.43
N HIS A 42 2.59 -8.12 -11.68
CA HIS A 42 3.02 -8.28 -10.30
C HIS A 42 2.72 -7.01 -9.51
N PHE A 43 1.48 -6.94 -9.02
CA PHE A 43 0.95 -5.84 -8.24
C PHE A 43 0.23 -6.36 -6.98
N ILE A 44 0.14 -5.52 -5.96
CA ILE A 44 -0.58 -5.84 -4.73
C ILE A 44 -2.07 -5.85 -5.05
N GLN A 45 -2.78 -6.92 -4.69
CA GLN A 45 -4.22 -7.06 -4.95
C GLN A 45 -5.09 -6.57 -3.80
N GLN A 46 -4.61 -6.68 -2.56
CA GLN A 46 -5.36 -6.28 -1.39
C GLN A 46 -4.44 -5.71 -0.32
N LEU A 47 -4.88 -4.62 0.29
CA LEU A 47 -4.27 -4.00 1.45
C LEU A 47 -5.25 -4.05 2.63
N THR A 48 -4.83 -4.68 3.72
CA THR A 48 -5.57 -4.68 4.99
C THR A 48 -4.78 -3.97 6.06
N VAL A 49 -5.41 -3.03 6.76
CA VAL A 49 -4.85 -2.37 7.94
C VAL A 49 -5.65 -2.81 9.16
N ARG A 50 -4.95 -3.32 10.18
CA ARG A 50 -5.54 -3.72 11.46
C ARG A 50 -4.97 -2.89 12.59
N HIS A 51 -5.81 -2.54 13.55
CA HIS A 51 -5.43 -1.91 14.81
C HIS A 51 -5.95 -2.77 15.96
N ASN A 52 -5.05 -3.31 16.79
CA ASN A 52 -5.40 -4.23 17.90
C ASN A 52 -6.36 -5.34 17.44
N ASP A 53 -5.98 -6.07 16.39
CA ASP A 53 -6.75 -7.13 15.71
C ASP A 53 -8.08 -6.72 15.06
N THR A 54 -8.48 -5.46 15.22
CA THR A 54 -9.66 -4.92 14.55
C THR A 54 -9.28 -4.47 13.14
N LEU A 55 -10.00 -4.99 12.14
CA LEU A 55 -9.88 -4.55 10.76
C LEU A 55 -10.44 -3.13 10.63
N ILE A 56 -9.56 -2.17 10.34
CA ILE A 56 -9.94 -0.75 10.20
C ILE A 56 -10.03 -0.31 8.74
N VAL A 57 -9.25 -0.93 7.85
CA VAL A 57 -9.26 -0.64 6.42
C VAL A 57 -9.04 -1.93 5.64
N THR A 58 -9.85 -2.14 4.61
CA THR A 58 -9.59 -3.07 3.52
C THR A 58 -9.70 -2.31 2.22
N THR A 59 -8.73 -2.49 1.32
CA THR A 59 -8.74 -1.86 0.01
C THR A 59 -8.27 -2.86 -1.02
N ASP A 60 -9.08 -3.09 -2.03
CA ASP A 60 -8.70 -3.87 -3.19
C ASP A 60 -7.97 -2.95 -4.17
N LEU A 61 -6.81 -3.41 -4.62
CA LEU A 61 -5.88 -2.68 -5.45
C LEU A 61 -5.79 -3.34 -6.82
N ALA A 62 -5.64 -2.51 -7.85
CA ALA A 62 -5.52 -2.94 -9.23
C ALA A 62 -4.20 -2.46 -9.84
N SER A 63 -3.95 -2.85 -11.09
CA SER A 63 -2.78 -2.44 -11.87
C SER A 63 -2.64 -0.93 -12.07
N GLY A 64 -3.68 -0.13 -11.79
CA GLY A 64 -3.63 1.34 -11.87
C GLY A 64 -2.82 2.01 -10.75
N ILE A 65 -2.36 1.27 -9.75
CA ILE A 65 -1.62 1.82 -8.60
C ILE A 65 -0.13 1.91 -8.92
N SER A 66 0.46 3.08 -8.69
CA SER A 66 1.86 3.35 -9.01
C SER A 66 2.86 2.57 -8.15
N ARG A 67 4.08 2.42 -8.69
CA ARG A 67 5.24 1.88 -7.98
C ARG A 67 5.44 2.56 -6.63
N ASN A 68 5.86 1.78 -5.64
CA ASN A 68 6.03 2.18 -4.25
C ASN A 68 4.76 2.82 -3.66
N PRO A 69 3.63 2.09 -3.61
CA PRO A 69 2.36 2.69 -3.29
C PRO A 69 2.37 3.31 -1.90
N TYR A 70 1.82 4.53 -1.85
CA TYR A 70 1.65 5.32 -0.65
C TYR A 70 0.16 5.45 -0.34
N PHE A 71 -0.22 5.08 0.87
CA PHE A 71 -1.58 5.22 1.38
C PHE A 71 -1.58 6.08 2.63
N SER A 72 -2.55 6.97 2.73
CA SER A 72 -2.78 7.79 3.91
C SER A 72 -4.22 7.63 4.34
N PHE A 73 -4.42 7.06 5.52
CA PHE A 73 -5.73 6.87 6.13
C PHE A 73 -5.84 7.76 7.35
N GLU A 74 -7.06 8.18 7.66
CA GLU A 74 -7.36 8.90 8.89
C GLU A 74 -8.37 8.09 9.70
N MET A 75 -8.04 7.84 10.95
CA MET A 75 -8.90 7.15 11.89
C MET A 75 -9.26 8.10 13.01
N LYS A 76 -10.55 8.15 13.41
CA LYS A 76 -10.95 8.90 14.62
C LYS A 76 -10.44 8.19 15.86
N GLY A 77 -9.84 8.94 16.78
CA GLY A 77 -9.18 8.36 17.96
C GLY A 77 -7.87 7.65 17.61
N GLY A 78 -7.52 6.62 18.38
CA GLY A 78 -6.20 5.97 18.34
C GLY A 78 -5.52 6.03 19.71
N LYS A 79 -6.09 5.29 20.67
CA LYS A 79 -5.40 4.99 21.93
C LYS A 79 -4.40 3.85 21.64
N PRO A 80 -3.20 3.88 22.22
CA PRO A 80 -2.24 2.79 22.12
C PRO A 80 -2.86 1.47 22.60
#